data_AF-W1XQ19-F1
#
_entry.id   AF-W1XQ19-F1
#
_cell.length_a   1.000
_cell.length_b   1.000
_cell.length_c   1.000
_cell.angle_alpha   90.00
_cell.angle_beta   90.00
_cell.angle_gamma   90.00
#
_symmetry.space_group_name_H-M   'P 1'
#
loop_
_entity.id
_entity.type
_entity.pdbx_description
1 polymer ?
#
loop_
_entity_poly.entity_id
_entity_poly.type
_entity_poly.pdbx_seq_one_letter_code
_entity_poly.pdbx_strand_id
1 'polypeptide(L)' 'DETKAKAEWDKVTSKPTSLTFLYSDNDPNWEPIALATQSSLNKLGINVKLEKLANATMRDRVGKGDYDIAIGNW' A
#
# COMPACT_ATOMS: atom_id res chain seq x y z
N ASP A 1 15.04 -7.88 -2.04
CA ASP A 1 16.41 -7.34 -2.08
C ASP A 1 16.30 -5.81 -2.05
N GLU A 2 16.64 -5.20 -0.92
CA GLU A 2 16.50 -3.76 -0.70
C GLU A 2 17.45 -2.94 -1.57
N THR A 3 18.67 -3.45 -1.80
CA THR A 3 19.67 -2.80 -2.65
C THR A 3 19.18 -2.68 -4.09
N LYS A 4 18.60 -3.75 -4.63
CA LYS A 4 17.99 -3.72 -5.98
C LYS A 4 16.79 -2.78 -6.03
N ALA A 5 15.92 -2.81 -5.03
CA ALA A 5 14.76 -1.92 -4.98
C ALA A 5 15.17 -0.44 -4.97
N LYS A 6 16.22 -0.08 -4.23
CA LYS A 6 16.77 1.28 -4.21
C LYS A 6 17.39 1.68 -5.55
N ALA A 7 18.16 0.78 -6.18
CA ALA A 7 18.77 1.05 -7.48
C ALA A 7 17.73 1.32 -8.58
N GLU A 8 16.60 0.61 -8.58
CA GLU A 8 15.50 0.89 -9.52
C GLU A 8 14.74 2.16 -9.13
N TRP A 9 14.53 2.41 -7.84
CA TRP A 9 13.89 3.63 -7.36
C TRP A 9 14.63 4.90 -7.79
N ASP A 10 15.97 4.88 -7.81
CA ASP A 10 16.77 6.03 -8.21
C ASP A 10 16.68 6.36 -9.71
N LYS A 11 16.23 5.42 -10.54
CA LYS A 11 15.97 5.67 -11.97
C LYS A 11 14.61 6.35 -12.23
N VAL A 12 13.72 6.37 -11.23
CA VAL A 12 12.39 6.95 -11.36
C VAL A 12 12.47 8.48 -11.36
N THR A 13 12.13 9.11 -12.48
CA THR A 13 12.19 10.57 -12.66
C THR A 13 11.12 11.30 -11.86
N SER A 14 9.92 10.74 -11.74
CA SER A 14 8.80 11.31 -10.98
C SER A 14 8.44 10.36 -9.85
N LYS A 15 8.97 10.64 -8.65
CA LYS A 15 8.75 9.84 -7.45
C LYS A 15 7.44 10.27 -6.79
N PRO A 16 6.49 9.37 -6.53
CA PRO A 16 5.29 9.71 -5.77
C PRO A 16 5.66 10.19 -4.36
N THR A 17 4.97 11.21 -3.87
CA THR A 17 5.10 11.70 -2.49
C THR A 17 4.08 11.08 -1.56
N SER A 18 2.98 10.55 -2.11
CA SER A 18 1.92 9.91 -1.35
C SER A 18 1.31 8.73 -2.09
N LEU A 19 0.87 7.72 -1.35
CA LEU A 19 0.08 6.59 -1.84
C LEU A 19 -1.03 6.26 -0.83
N THR A 20 -2.11 5.65 -1.29
CA THR A 20 -3.14 5.04 -0.46
C THR A 20 -2.91 3.54 -0.34
N PHE A 21 -3.18 2.98 0.84
CA PHE A 21 -3.17 1.54 1.07
C PHE A 21 -4.55 1.12 1.60
N LEU A 22 -5.31 0.45 0.75
CA LEU A 22 -6.65 -0.02 1.04
C LEU A 22 -6.62 -1.41 1.67
N TYR A 23 -7.24 -1.54 2.85
CA TYR A 23 -7.38 -2.81 3.57
C TYR A 23 -8.68 -2.84 4.39
N SER A 24 -8.99 -4.00 4.96
CA SER A 24 -10.06 -4.16 5.94
C SER A 24 -9.58 -5.02 7.12
N ASP A 25 -10.45 -5.24 8.09
CA ASP A 25 -10.23 -6.08 9.26
C ASP A 25 -10.65 -7.54 9.06
N ASN A 26 -10.97 -7.95 7.82
CA ASN A 26 -11.40 -9.31 7.52
C ASN A 26 -10.31 -10.37 7.78
N ASP A 27 -9.03 -9.99 7.67
CA ASP A 27 -7.89 -10.81 8.05
C ASP A 27 -7.04 -10.04 9.06
N PRO A 28 -6.77 -10.60 10.26
CA PRO A 28 -6.02 -9.92 11.30
C PRO A 28 -4.57 -9.60 10.91
N ASN A 29 -4.03 -10.24 9.87
CA ASN A 29 -2.67 -9.99 9.40
C ASN A 29 -2.57 -8.74 8.52
N TRP A 30 -3.68 -8.23 7.97
CA TRP A 30 -3.65 -7.14 6.99
C TRP A 30 -3.19 -5.81 7.57
N GLU A 31 -3.62 -5.46 8.78
CA GLU A 31 -3.19 -4.22 9.42
C GLU A 31 -1.68 -4.22 9.76
N PRO A 32 -1.12 -5.28 10.37
CA PRO A 32 0.34 -5.40 10.51
C PRO A 32 1.11 -5.30 9.19
N ILE A 33 0.61 -5.92 8.12
CA ILE A 33 1.24 -5.85 6.79
C ILE A 33 1.17 -4.44 6.20
N ALA A 34 0.03 -3.77 6.34
CA ALA A 34 -0.16 -2.39 5.88
C ALA A 34 0.78 -1.42 6.62
N LEU A 35 0.93 -1.58 7.94
CA LEU A 35 1.87 -0.81 8.75
C LEU A 35 3.33 -1.07 8.37
N ALA A 36 3.72 -2.33 8.15
CA ALA A 36 5.06 -2.69 7.71
C ALA A 36 5.37 -2.11 6.31
N THR A 37 4.39 -2.09 5.42
CA THR A 37 4.50 -1.50 4.08
C THR A 37 4.63 0.03 4.17
N GLN A 38 3.79 0.68 4.98
CA GLN A 38 3.88 2.11 5.25
C GLN A 38 5.26 2.49 5.80
N SER A 39 5.78 1.76 6.78
CA SER A 39 7.11 2.01 7.36
C SER A 39 8.22 1.89 6.31
N SER A 40 8.17 0.84 5.48
CA SER A 40 9.18 0.59 4.44
C SER A 40 9.19 1.70 3.38
N LEU A 41 8.01 2.14 2.93
CA LEU A 41 7.88 3.19 1.92
C LEU A 41 8.17 4.59 2.48
N ASN A 42 7.93 4.82 3.77
CA ASN A 42 8.28 6.07 4.44
C ASN A 42 9.81 6.31 4.43
N LYS A 43 10.63 5.26 4.53
CA LYS A 43 12.10 5.36 4.38
C LYS A 43 12.54 5.90 3.01
N LEU A 44 11.67 5.82 2.00
CA LEU A 44 11.88 6.36 0.65
C LEU A 44 11.27 7.74 0.46
N GLY A 45 10.69 8.34 1.51
CA GLY A 45 10.01 9.64 1.47
C GLY A 45 8.56 9.58 0.99
N ILE A 46 7.96 8.39 0.85
CA ILE A 46 6.57 8.23 0.41
C ILE A 46 5.66 8.19 1.64
N ASN A 47 4.69 9.10 1.69
CA ASN A 47 3.64 9.09 2.69
C ASN A 47 2.51 8.11 2.30
N VAL A 48 2.43 6.97 2.98
CA VAL A 48 1.35 6.00 2.74
C VAL A 48 0.19 6.28 3.69
N LYS A 49 -0.97 6.66 3.14
CA LYS A 49 -2.22 6.83 3.88
C LYS A 49 -2.94 5.48 3.95
N LEU A 50 -3.10 4.97 5.17
CA LEU A 50 -3.82 3.72 5.41
C LEU A 50 -5.34 3.98 5.38
N GLU A 51 -6.06 3.21 4.57
CA GLU A 51 -7.52 3.31 4.41
C GLU A 51 -8.17 2.00 4.85
N LYS A 52 -8.57 1.96 6.12
CA LYS A 52 -9.30 0.83 6.70
C LYS A 52 -10.79 0.96 6.42
N LEU A 53 -11.36 0.03 5.67
CA LEU A 53 -12.80 -0.02 5.36
C LEU A 53 -13.43 -1.34 5.81
N ALA A 54 -14.76 -1.41 5.84
CA ALA A 54 -15.46 -2.68 5.91
C ALA A 54 -15.15 -3.53 4.65
N ASN A 55 -15.03 -4.85 4.80
CA ASN A 55 -14.61 -5.75 3.72
C ASN A 55 -15.47 -5.63 2.45
N ALA A 56 -16.79 -5.50 2.59
CA ALA A 56 -17.68 -5.33 1.44
C ALA A 56 -17.37 -4.05 0.65
N THR A 57 -17.20 -2.93 1.35
CA THR A 57 -16.82 -1.64 0.74
C THR A 57 -15.42 -1.69 0.13
N MET A 58 -14.47 -2.34 0.82
CA MET A 58 -13.11 -2.57 0.31
C MET A 58 -13.14 -3.35 -1.00
N ARG A 59 -13.87 -4.47 -1.06
CA ARG A 59 -13.99 -5.32 -2.24
C ARG A 59 -14.64 -4.59 -3.43
N ASP A 60 -15.64 -3.75 -3.17
CA ASP A 60 -16.25 -2.90 -4.21
C ASP A 60 -15.24 -1.90 -4.80
N ARG A 61 -14.46 -1.18 -3.98
CA ARG A 61 -13.39 -0.29 -4.45
C ARG A 61 -12.30 -1.03 -5.20
N VAL A 62 -11.90 -2.21 -4.72
CA VAL A 62 -10.95 -3.08 -5.42
C VAL A 62 -11.46 -3.48 -6.79
N GLY A 63 -12.74 -3.86 -6.90
CA GLY A 63 -13.38 -4.19 -8.18
C GLY A 63 -13.43 -3.03 -9.18
N LYS A 64 -13.33 -1.78 -8.69
CA LYS A 64 -13.30 -0.55 -9.50
C LYS A 64 -11.89 -0.05 -9.81
N GLY A 65 -10.85 -0.64 -9.22
CA GLY A 65 -9.48 -0.14 -9.34
C GLY A 65 -9.23 1.19 -8.60
N ASP A 66 -10.09 1.56 -7.65
CA ASP A 66 -10.02 2.83 -6.92
C ASP A 66 -9.09 2.72 -5.70
N TYR A 67 -7.79 2.57 -5.94
CA TYR A 67 -6.73 2.47 -4.93
C TYR A 67 -5.34 2.60 -5.58
N ASP A 68 -4.32 2.98 -4.79
CA ASP A 68 -2.92 2.84 -5.24
C ASP A 68 -2.35 1.47 -4.88
N ILE A 69 -2.58 1.01 -3.65
CA ILE A 69 -2.21 -0.31 -3.15
C ILE A 69 -3.43 -0.93 -2.46
N ALA A 70 -3.71 -2.20 -2.73
CA ALA A 70 -4.73 -2.98 -2.02
C ALA A 70 -4.18 -4.34 -1.61
N ILE A 71 -4.66 -4.85 -0.47
CA ILE A 71 -4.38 -6.20 0.00
C ILE A 71 -5.61 -7.09 -0.20
N GLY A 72 -5.38 -8.35 -0.57
CA GLY A 72 -6.46 -9.30 -0.77
C GLY A 72 -5.95 -10.72 -0.91
N ASN A 73 -6.85 -11.64 -0.56
CA ASN A 73 -6.77 -13.05 -0.92
C ASN A 73 -7.91 -13.32 -1.91
N TRP A 74 -7.59 -13.90 -3.06
CA TRP A 74 -8.52 -14.24 -4.14
C TRP A 74 -8.54 -15.74 -4.38
#